data_AF-A0A183LIS8-F1
#
_entry.id   AF-A0A183LIS8-F1
#
_cell.length_a   1.000
_cell.length_b   1.000
_cell.length_c   1.000
_cell.angle_alpha   90.00
_cell.angle_beta   90.00
_cell.angle_gamma   90.00
#
_symmetry.space_group_name_H-M   'P 1'
#
loop_
_entity.id
_entity.type
_entity.pdbx_description
1 polymer ?
#
loop_
_entity_poly.entity_id
_entity_poly.type
_entity_poly.pdbx_seq_one_letter_code
_entity_poly.pdbx_strand_id
1 'polypeptide(L)'
;MKLDDLDFLNDLDLLLHTQQRMQENTTSVAAASTAADLNIHKRKSRILQYNTTRTNPITINGDLEDVKTFTYMGSITDEHSGSDADVKE
;
A
#
# COMPACT_ATOMS: atom_id res chain seq x y z
N MET A 1 -45.15 6.79 -38.31
CA MET A 1 -43.74 6.51 -37.97
C MET A 1 -43.33 7.46 -36.84
N LYS A 2 -43.82 7.19 -35.62
CA LYS A 2 -43.66 8.03 -34.40
C LYS A 2 -43.63 7.19 -33.11
N LEU A 3 -44.05 5.92 -33.16
CA LEU A 3 -44.03 4.99 -32.04
C LEU A 3 -42.62 4.41 -31.82
N ASP A 4 -41.84 4.22 -32.90
CA ASP A 4 -40.47 3.68 -32.83
C ASP A 4 -39.49 4.59 -32.07
N ASP A 5 -39.71 5.91 -32.07
CA ASP A 5 -38.87 6.86 -31.33
C ASP A 5 -39.14 6.84 -29.81
N LEU A 6 -40.37 6.47 -29.40
CA LEU A 6 -40.77 6.42 -27.99
C LEU A 6 -40.22 5.17 -27.30
N ASP A 7 -40.22 4.04 -28.01
CA ASP A 7 -39.63 2.79 -27.53
C ASP A 7 -38.10 2.93 -27.40
N PHE A 8 -37.46 3.63 -28.34
CA PHE A 8 -36.02 3.94 -28.26
C PHE A 8 -35.66 4.82 -27.06
N LEU A 9 -36.48 5.83 -26.75
CA LEU A 9 -36.28 6.69 -25.57
C LEU A 9 -36.39 5.89 -24.26
N ASN A 10 -37.35 4.98 -24.16
CA ASN A 10 -37.53 4.15 -22.96
C ASN A 10 -36.36 3.18 -22.74
N ASP A 11 -35.87 2.56 -23.81
CA ASP A 11 -34.70 1.67 -23.75
C ASP A 11 -33.42 2.46 -23.38
N LEU A 12 -33.28 3.69 -23.89
CA LEU A 12 -32.15 4.56 -23.58
C LEU A 12 -32.18 5.03 -22.11
N ASP A 13 -33.35 5.40 -21.57
CA ASP A 13 -33.51 5.76 -20.16
C ASP A 13 -33.18 4.58 -19.23
N LEU A 14 -33.62 3.37 -19.59
CA LEU A 14 -33.31 2.16 -18.84
C LEU A 14 -31.79 1.86 -18.84
N LEU A 15 -31.14 2.06 -19.98
CA LEU A 15 -29.70 1.89 -20.13
C LEU A 15 -28.92 2.92 -19.30
N LEU A 16 -29.30 4.20 -19.38
CA LEU A 16 -28.66 5.28 -18.64
C LEU A 16 -28.80 5.09 -17.13
N HIS A 17 -29.98 4.71 -16.66
CA HIS A 17 -30.22 4.40 -15.25
C HIS A 17 -29.35 3.23 -14.77
N THR A 18 -29.20 2.19 -15.59
CA THR A 18 -28.34 1.05 -15.27
C THR A 18 -26.87 1.45 -15.19
N GLN A 19 -26.40 2.24 -16.16
CA GLN A 19 -25.03 2.74 -16.19
C GLN A 19 -24.73 3.65 -15.00
N GLN A 20 -25.65 4.55 -14.65
CA GLN A 20 -25.52 5.43 -13.48
C GLN A 20 -25.44 4.61 -12.18
N ARG A 21 -26.34 3.63 -12.00
CA ARG A 21 -26.33 2.76 -10.82
C ARG A 21 -25.03 1.95 -10.72
N MET A 22 -24.49 1.48 -11.85
CA MET A 22 -23.19 0.81 -11.87
C MET A 22 -22.07 1.73 -11.41
N GLN A 23 -22.05 2.97 -11.93
CA GLN A 23 -21.04 3.96 -11.54
C GLN A 23 -21.13 4.33 -10.05
N GLU A 24 -22.32 4.57 -9.53
CA GLU A 24 -22.57 4.85 -8.11
C GLU A 24 -22.10 3.69 -7.22
N ASN A 25 -22.41 2.44 -7.60
CA ASN A 25 -21.95 1.26 -6.87
C ASN A 25 -20.43 1.12 -6.88
N THR A 26 -19.78 1.36 -8.03
CA THR A 26 -18.31 1.32 -8.13
C THR A 26 -17.67 2.39 -7.25
N THR A 27 -18.19 3.62 -7.27
CA THR A 27 -17.71 4.71 -6.40
C THR A 27 -17.92 4.38 -4.93
N SER A 28 -19.07 3.83 -4.56
CA SER A 28 -19.37 3.41 -3.19
C SER A 28 -18.41 2.31 -2.70
N VAL A 29 -18.18 1.28 -3.52
CA VAL A 29 -17.23 0.20 -3.21
C VAL A 29 -15.80 0.72 -3.09
N ALA A 30 -15.36 1.60 -3.98
CA ALA A 30 -14.04 2.20 -3.93
C ALA A 30 -13.84 3.05 -2.66
N ALA A 31 -14.85 3.82 -2.27
CA ALA A 31 -14.85 4.61 -1.04
C ALA A 31 -14.80 3.70 0.20
N ALA A 32 -15.61 2.64 0.24
CA ALA A 32 -15.62 1.67 1.32
C ALA A 32 -14.28 0.93 1.45
N SER A 33 -13.66 0.54 0.32
CA SER A 33 -12.32 -0.06 0.30
C SER A 33 -11.28 0.90 0.87
N THR A 34 -11.26 2.15 0.39
CA THR A 34 -10.33 3.17 0.87
C THR A 34 -10.48 3.40 2.38
N ALA A 35 -11.72 3.44 2.89
CA ALA A 35 -11.99 3.59 4.32
C ALA A 35 -11.54 2.37 5.14
N ALA A 36 -11.76 1.16 4.61
CA ALA A 36 -11.30 -0.09 5.23
C ALA A 36 -9.76 -0.17 5.26
N ASP A 37 -9.10 0.15 4.15
CA ASP A 37 -7.64 0.19 4.05
C ASP A 37 -7.04 1.21 5.02
N LEU A 38 -7.62 2.41 5.09
CA LEU A 38 -7.22 3.42 6.06
C LEU A 38 -7.39 2.93 7.50
N ASN A 39 -8.50 2.24 7.81
CA ASN A 39 -8.72 1.66 9.13
C ASN A 39 -7.71 0.55 9.46
N ILE A 40 -7.34 -0.29 8.48
CA ILE A 40 -6.29 -1.30 8.62
C ILE A 40 -4.94 -0.64 8.89
N HIS A 41 -4.56 0.38 8.11
CA HIS A 41 -3.33 1.15 8.33
C HIS A 41 -3.31 1.78 9.73
N LYS A 42 -4.40 2.41 10.15
CA LYS A 42 -4.53 3.01 11.49
C LYS A 42 -4.45 1.94 12.58
N ARG A 43 -5.04 0.76 12.37
CA ARG A 43 -4.98 -0.36 13.33
C ARG A 43 -3.57 -0.93 13.44
N LYS A 44 -2.88 -1.16 12.33
CA LYS A 44 -1.47 -1.61 12.30
C LYS A 44 -0.57 -0.61 13.03
N SER A 45 -0.72 0.69 12.77
CA SER A 45 0.03 1.75 13.46
C SER A 45 -0.22 1.75 14.98
N ARG A 46 -1.47 1.58 15.43
CA ARG A 46 -1.79 1.45 16.86
C ARG A 46 -1.20 0.19 17.50
N ILE A 47 -1.22 -0.95 16.81
CA ILE A 47 -0.62 -2.20 17.30
C ILE A 47 0.90 -2.02 17.42
N LEU A 48 1.55 -1.41 16.43
CA LEU A 48 2.97 -1.09 16.48
C LEU A 48 3.28 -0.17 17.66
N GLN A 49 2.53 0.92 17.81
CA GLN A 49 2.69 1.84 18.95
C GLN A 49 2.51 1.12 20.28
N TYR A 50 1.47 0.30 20.45
CA TYR A 50 1.26 -0.46 21.68
C TYR A 50 2.44 -1.41 21.96
N ASN A 51 2.96 -2.08 20.94
CA ASN A 51 4.15 -2.91 21.10
C ASN A 51 5.39 -2.07 21.44
N THR A 52 5.59 -0.88 20.86
CA THR A 52 6.69 0.04 21.19
C THR A 52 6.53 0.70 22.57
N THR A 53 5.30 0.92 23.05
CA THR A 53 5.05 1.47 24.39
C THR A 53 5.11 0.39 25.46
N ARG A 54 4.66 -0.84 25.16
CA ARG A 54 4.70 -1.98 26.07
C ARG A 54 6.10 -2.59 26.16
N THR A 55 6.76 -2.74 25.01
CA THR A 55 8.19 -2.95 24.93
C THR A 55 8.79 -1.56 25.09
N ASN A 56 8.82 -1.03 26.33
CA ASN A 56 9.57 0.19 26.69
C ASN A 56 10.81 0.31 25.79
N PRO A 57 11.22 1.53 25.34
CA PRO A 57 12.37 1.68 24.48
C PRO A 57 13.50 0.86 25.09
N ILE A 58 13.81 -0.27 24.46
CA ILE A 58 14.94 -1.08 24.88
C ILE A 58 16.07 -0.10 24.64
N THR A 59 16.54 0.51 25.72
CA THR A 59 17.68 1.38 25.65
C THR A 59 18.77 0.38 25.34
N ILE A 60 19.10 0.25 24.06
CA ILE A 60 20.35 -0.36 23.64
C ILE A 60 21.40 0.68 24.05
N ASN A 61 21.61 0.79 25.36
CA ASN A 61 22.69 1.55 25.98
C ASN A 61 23.88 0.61 26.07
N GLY A 62 24.32 0.18 24.91
CA GLY A 62 25.43 -0.72 24.68
C GLY A 62 25.80 -0.49 23.25
N ASP A 63 26.99 0.06 23.06
CA ASP A 63 27.57 0.47 21.80
C ASP A 63 27.05 -0.30 20.58
N LEU A 64 26.59 0.44 19.57
CA LEU A 64 26.17 -0.09 18.27
C LEU A 64 27.38 -0.49 17.42
N GLU A 65 28.43 -1.07 18.04
CA GLU A 65 29.65 -1.50 17.35
C GLU A 65 29.52 -2.87 16.67
N ASP A 66 28.32 -3.48 16.60
CA ASP A 66 28.11 -4.65 15.76
C ASP A 66 26.72 -4.65 15.11
N VAL A 67 26.50 -3.70 14.20
CA VAL A 67 25.56 -3.88 13.08
C VAL A 67 26.20 -4.86 12.08
N LYS A 68 26.41 -6.10 12.52
CA LYS A 68 26.84 -7.18 11.63
C LYS A 68 25.61 -7.97 11.20
N THR A 69 25.22 -7.77 9.95
CA THR A 69 24.39 -8.68 9.14
C THR A 69 22.89 -8.70 9.44
N PHE A 70 22.15 -7.71 8.93
CA PHE A 70 20.78 -7.98 8.51
C PHE A 70 20.83 -8.61 7.11
N THR A 71 20.77 -9.93 7.09
CA THR A 71 20.55 -10.74 5.89
C THR A 71 19.17 -10.39 5.32
N TYR A 72 19.13 -9.40 4.42
CA TYR A 72 18.07 -9.31 3.43
C TYR A 72 18.22 -10.50 2.49
N MET A 73 17.12 -11.23 2.29
CA MET A 73 17.06 -12.53 1.61
C MET A 73 17.92 -12.60 0.34
N GLY A 74 19.01 -13.37 0.40
CA GLY A 74 19.67 -13.95 -0.77
C GLY A 74 21.02 -13.34 -1.15
N SER A 75 22.09 -13.87 -0.54
CA SER A 75 23.50 -13.86 -1.03
C SER A 75 24.23 -12.51 -0.88
N ILE A 76 25.52 -12.37 -0.49
CA ILE A 76 26.70 -13.24 -0.47
C ILE A 76 27.64 -12.72 0.66
N THR A 77 28.30 -13.64 1.37
CA THR A 77 29.56 -13.41 2.11
C THR A 77 30.64 -12.81 1.23
N ASP A 78 31.33 -11.75 1.68
CA ASP A 78 32.79 -11.83 1.88
C ASP A 78 33.30 -10.66 2.74
N GLU A 79 34.20 -11.01 3.64
CA GLU A 79 34.89 -10.15 4.58
C GLU A 79 36.25 -9.82 3.95
N HIS A 80 36.55 -8.53 3.77
CA HIS A 80 37.89 -7.99 3.51
C HIS A 80 38.62 -8.40 2.22
N SER A 81 38.76 -7.44 1.31
CA SER A 81 40.09 -7.01 0.88
C SER A 81 40.04 -5.59 0.32
N GLY A 82 40.75 -4.68 0.98
CA GLY A 82 41.00 -3.35 0.45
C GLY A 82 41.87 -3.42 -0.80
N SER A 83 41.65 -2.50 -1.72
CA SER A 83 42.67 -2.11 -2.68
C SER A 83 42.43 -0.65 -3.04
N ASP A 84 43.04 0.20 -2.23
CA ASP A 84 43.42 1.55 -2.63
C ASP A 84 44.63 1.42 -3.56
N ALA A 85 44.50 1.86 -4.81
CA ALA A 85 45.61 2.17 -5.70
C ALA A 85 45.12 2.99 -6.91
N ASP A 86 45.32 4.30 -6.77
CA ASP A 86 45.76 5.24 -7.81
C ASP A 86 46.34 4.57 -9.08
N VAL A 87 45.78 4.89 -10.25
CA VAL A 87 46.55 5.03 -11.49
C VAL A 87 46.02 6.24 -12.26
N LYS A 88 46.88 7.25 -12.24
CA LYS A 88 46.94 8.47 -13.04
C LYS A 88 46.82 8.19 -14.55
N GLU A 89 46.31 9.21 -15.26
CA GLU A 89 46.27 9.40 -16.73
C GLU A 89 47.50 8.89 -17.50
#